data_AF-A0A6P0WBQ7-F1
#
_entry.id   AF-A0A6P0WBQ7-F1
#
_cell.length_a   1.000
_cell.length_b   1.000
_cell.length_c   1.000
_cell.angle_alpha   90.00
_cell.angle_beta   90.00
_cell.angle_gamma   90.00
#
_symmetry.space_group_name_H-M   'P 1'
#
loop_
_entity.id
_entity.type
_entity.pdbx_description
1 polymer ?
#
loop_
_entity_poly.entity_id
_entity_poly.type
_entity_poly.pdbx_seq_one_letter_code
_entity_poly.pdbx_strand_id
1 'polypeptide(L)'
;MYSIVFNKFQIITLFFLSFCLTLFIALHPTYPEQFYQKLNIILSKSTVQNSPFTTPKLGTNLNGIADWSTELPFLDAFKSSRPWITQCVSGETGCSGSWDTEEYDKLDLDEQGWVKSLPAPEAPPEYTRVATLLFTGMKNYPAGKYVVLYDGEGTIEYKFDATKDEVASRPGRDVINVTPSGASIYLIITATDPNNTGNYIRNIRVVQAKYEDTYESELFNPEFINKIKKFKAIRFMDWMETNHSKQREWANIPKVDDASYAYGKGVPVEIMVKLANRIGADPWFNMPHQATDDYITNFAQIVKDTLDPNLRVYVELSNEVWNWQFQQANYALAQGQARWGKDKGDAYMQWYGMRTAQMSDIWKNVFGSDSNQVVSVMATHTVWLGLENAALDCPLWVAEGNAPCYQHSIDAFAIAGYFNGSLNAEENESTIESWLNEPDGGVSKAFKQIKSGGLLPKEEDYESLSDIDQIFNYHHKVADKRKLQLVVYEGGQHLVKSDNQKLTEFFIELNRHPKMYKIYTQLLNEWKNQGGGLFMHFSDIKKPSKWGSWGALEHVYQKSSPKYDALIDFIDQNS
;
A
#
# COMPACT_ATOMS: atom_id res chain seq x y z
N MET A 1 22.75 -30.99 -7.58
CA MET A 1 22.75 -32.36 -7.00
C MET A 1 23.91 -32.62 -6.02
N TYR A 2 25.04 -31.90 -6.08
CA TYR A 2 26.16 -32.06 -5.13
C TYR A 2 25.99 -31.35 -3.76
N SER A 3 25.13 -30.34 -3.65
CA SER A 3 24.94 -29.59 -2.38
C SER A 3 24.04 -30.32 -1.36
N ILE A 4 23.13 -31.19 -1.82
CA ILE A 4 22.18 -31.93 -0.96
C ILE A 4 22.87 -33.11 -0.24
N VAL A 5 23.91 -33.68 -0.84
CA VAL A 5 24.65 -34.82 -0.28
C VAL A 5 25.59 -34.39 0.85
N PHE A 6 26.17 -33.19 0.77
CA PHE A 6 27.07 -32.65 1.80
C PHE A 6 26.34 -32.34 3.12
N ASN A 7 25.10 -31.84 3.02
CA ASN A 7 24.33 -31.43 4.20
C ASN A 7 23.76 -32.64 4.97
N LYS A 8 23.34 -33.71 4.26
CA LYS A 8 22.93 -34.98 4.89
C LYS A 8 24.09 -35.69 5.58
N PHE A 9 25.32 -35.60 5.06
CA PHE A 9 26.49 -36.21 5.68
C PHE A 9 26.87 -35.53 7.00
N GLN A 10 26.78 -34.20 7.09
CA GLN A 10 27.07 -33.47 8.33
C GLN A 10 26.07 -33.78 9.45
N ILE A 11 24.78 -33.87 9.14
CA ILE A 11 23.72 -34.15 10.14
C ILE A 11 23.87 -35.58 10.70
N ILE A 12 24.14 -36.57 9.86
CA ILE A 12 24.37 -37.96 10.31
C ILE A 12 25.64 -38.07 11.15
N THR A 13 26.70 -37.33 10.80
CA THR A 13 27.97 -37.32 11.54
C THR A 13 27.81 -36.67 12.93
N LEU A 14 27.04 -35.58 13.02
CA LEU A 14 26.71 -34.92 14.30
C LEU A 14 25.84 -35.78 15.22
N PHE A 15 24.87 -36.51 14.66
CA PHE A 15 24.05 -37.45 15.43
C PHE A 15 24.87 -38.63 15.96
N PHE A 16 25.79 -39.17 15.16
CA PHE A 16 26.67 -40.27 15.57
C PHE A 16 27.67 -39.81 16.66
N LEU A 17 28.22 -38.60 16.54
CA LEU A 17 29.10 -38.01 17.56
C LEU A 17 28.36 -37.73 18.88
N SER A 18 27.12 -37.24 18.82
CA SER A 18 26.29 -37.02 20.01
C SER A 18 25.90 -38.33 20.71
N PHE A 19 25.56 -39.36 19.94
CA PHE A 19 25.24 -40.69 20.46
C PHE A 19 26.47 -41.39 21.07
N CYS A 20 27.63 -41.31 20.42
CA CYS A 20 28.88 -41.84 20.98
C CYS A 20 29.30 -41.09 22.24
N LEU A 21 29.14 -39.77 22.30
CA LEU A 21 29.51 -38.95 23.46
C LEU A 21 28.62 -39.22 24.67
N THR A 22 27.31 -39.43 24.47
CA THR A 22 26.36 -39.79 25.53
C THR A 22 26.60 -41.21 26.05
N LEU A 23 26.95 -42.17 25.18
CA LEU A 23 27.36 -43.52 25.59
C LEU A 23 28.68 -43.50 26.39
N PHE A 24 29.63 -42.63 26.00
CA PHE A 24 30.93 -42.51 26.67
C PHE A 24 30.82 -41.90 28.08
N ILE A 25 29.93 -40.91 28.25
CA ILE A 25 29.67 -40.27 29.56
C ILE A 25 28.94 -41.21 30.51
N ALA A 26 28.03 -42.04 30.01
CA ALA A 26 27.30 -43.02 30.82
C ALA A 26 28.18 -44.15 31.38
N LEU A 27 29.32 -44.43 30.75
CA LEU A 27 30.20 -45.54 31.12
C LEU A 27 31.29 -45.17 32.15
N HIS A 28 31.62 -43.89 32.37
CA HIS A 28 32.76 -43.48 33.23
C HIS A 28 32.40 -42.28 34.14
N PRO A 29 31.91 -42.49 35.38
CA PRO A 29 31.29 -41.46 36.21
C PRO A 29 32.27 -40.57 37.02
N THR A 30 33.55 -40.47 36.64
CA THR A 30 34.53 -39.66 37.38
C THR A 30 35.40 -38.82 36.46
N TYR A 31 34.83 -37.77 35.86
CA TYR A 31 35.60 -36.71 35.23
C TYR A 31 35.70 -35.48 36.14
N PRO A 32 36.86 -34.78 36.18
CA PRO A 32 37.02 -33.56 36.95
C PRO A 32 36.11 -32.44 36.44
N GLU A 33 35.60 -31.59 37.33
CA GLU A 33 34.72 -30.43 37.02
C GLU A 33 35.19 -29.57 35.82
N GLN A 34 36.50 -29.49 35.60
CA GLN A 34 37.10 -28.75 34.48
C GLN A 34 36.69 -29.30 33.10
N PHE A 35 36.36 -30.59 32.98
CA PHE A 35 35.88 -31.18 31.74
C PHE A 35 34.45 -30.72 31.42
N TYR A 36 33.57 -30.67 32.42
CA TYR A 36 32.21 -30.13 32.29
C TYR A 36 32.21 -28.63 32.00
N GLN A 37 33.12 -27.86 32.61
CA GLN A 37 33.29 -26.44 32.27
C GLN A 37 33.76 -26.24 30.83
N LYS A 38 34.72 -27.04 30.33
CA LYS A 38 35.15 -26.96 28.92
C LYS A 38 34.04 -27.40 27.96
N LEU A 39 33.25 -28.42 28.30
CA LEU A 39 32.11 -28.85 27.49
C LEU A 39 31.01 -27.79 27.44
N ASN A 40 30.71 -27.13 28.56
CA ASN A 40 29.78 -26.00 28.61
C ASN A 40 30.29 -24.77 27.86
N ILE A 41 31.61 -24.52 27.83
CA ILE A 41 32.22 -23.45 27.01
C ILE A 41 32.16 -23.78 25.51
N ILE A 42 32.25 -25.06 25.13
CA ILE A 42 32.12 -25.50 23.73
C ILE A 42 30.65 -25.47 23.31
N LEU A 43 29.72 -25.91 24.17
CA LEU A 43 28.28 -25.86 23.95
C LEU A 43 27.71 -24.43 23.98
N SER A 44 28.29 -23.53 24.77
CA SER A 44 27.96 -22.10 24.76
C SER A 44 28.55 -21.35 23.57
N LYS A 45 29.54 -21.93 22.87
CA LYS A 45 30.05 -21.46 21.57
C LYS A 45 29.30 -22.04 20.38
N SER A 46 28.49 -23.08 20.58
CA SER A 46 27.48 -23.55 19.62
C SER A 46 26.10 -22.96 19.91
N THR A 47 26.05 -21.76 20.50
CA THR A 47 24.85 -20.93 20.45
C THR A 47 24.38 -20.85 19.00
N VAL A 48 23.09 -21.14 18.84
CA VAL A 48 22.24 -20.83 17.68
C VAL A 48 22.90 -19.71 16.88
N GLN A 49 23.22 -19.98 15.61
CA GLN A 49 23.52 -18.91 14.67
C GLN A 49 22.36 -17.91 14.79
N ASN A 50 22.60 -16.81 15.50
CA ASN A 50 21.85 -15.59 15.24
C ASN A 50 21.95 -15.43 13.73
N SER A 51 20.80 -15.49 13.05
CA SER A 51 20.73 -15.16 11.64
C SER A 51 21.56 -13.89 11.45
N PRO A 52 22.53 -13.88 10.50
CA PRO A 52 23.28 -12.66 10.22
C PRO A 52 22.24 -11.57 9.98
N PHE A 53 22.34 -10.45 10.71
CA PHE A 53 21.40 -9.33 10.58
C PHE A 53 21.10 -9.10 9.10
N THR A 54 19.90 -9.50 8.67
CA THR A 54 19.51 -9.31 7.28
C THR A 54 19.40 -7.82 7.10
N THR A 55 20.16 -7.27 6.16
CA THR A 55 20.12 -5.83 5.91
C THR A 55 18.67 -5.45 5.57
N PRO A 56 18.10 -4.40 6.19
CA PRO A 56 16.72 -4.01 5.97
C PRO A 56 16.43 -3.87 4.47
N LYS A 57 15.39 -4.56 4.01
CA LYS A 57 14.82 -4.29 2.70
C LYS A 57 14.05 -2.98 2.76
N LEU A 58 14.04 -2.23 1.66
CA LEU A 58 13.19 -1.04 1.51
C LEU A 58 12.11 -1.32 0.47
N GLY A 59 10.87 -1.06 0.84
CA GLY A 59 9.72 -1.06 -0.06
C GLY A 59 8.95 0.26 0.01
N THR A 60 7.84 0.33 -0.72
CA THR A 60 6.94 1.49 -0.71
C THR A 60 5.49 1.04 -0.87
N ASN A 61 4.55 1.79 -0.31
CA ASN A 61 3.17 1.67 -0.77
C ASN A 61 3.04 2.38 -2.13
N LEU A 62 2.09 1.90 -2.94
CA LEU A 62 1.65 2.57 -4.16
C LEU A 62 0.49 3.51 -3.83
N ASN A 63 0.41 4.64 -4.54
CA ASN A 63 -0.66 5.63 -4.34
C ASN A 63 -1.98 5.17 -4.98
N GLY A 64 -3.11 5.61 -4.43
CA GLY A 64 -4.44 5.23 -4.95
C GLY A 64 -4.66 5.58 -6.43
N ILE A 65 -5.47 4.76 -7.08
CA ILE A 65 -5.88 4.95 -8.47
C ILE A 65 -7.02 5.98 -8.51
N ALA A 66 -6.76 7.09 -9.19
CA ALA A 66 -7.75 8.12 -9.46
C ALA A 66 -7.33 8.91 -10.70
N ASP A 67 -8.26 9.61 -11.31
CA ASP A 67 -7.97 10.42 -12.49
C ASP A 67 -7.13 11.66 -12.16
N TRP A 68 -7.09 12.07 -10.89
CA TRP A 68 -6.17 13.09 -10.36
C TRP A 68 -4.87 12.51 -9.77
N SER A 69 -4.68 11.19 -9.79
CA SER A 69 -3.46 10.55 -9.27
C SER A 69 -2.26 10.85 -10.16
N THR A 70 -1.18 11.37 -9.59
CA THR A 70 0.04 11.70 -10.32
C THR A 70 1.00 10.50 -10.51
N GLU A 71 0.59 9.31 -10.06
CA GLU A 71 1.32 8.03 -10.19
C GLU A 71 1.30 7.51 -11.64
N LEU A 72 0.14 7.63 -12.31
CA LEU A 72 -0.09 7.23 -13.71
C LEU A 72 0.48 5.83 -14.06
N PRO A 73 0.03 4.77 -13.38
CA PRO A 73 0.66 3.45 -13.49
C PRO A 73 0.35 2.70 -14.78
N PHE A 74 -0.76 2.99 -15.46
CA PHE A 74 -1.24 2.22 -16.62
C PHE A 74 -0.97 2.94 -17.95
N LEU A 75 -0.74 2.16 -19.03
CA LEU A 75 -0.71 2.69 -20.40
C LEU A 75 -2.09 3.04 -20.92
N ASP A 76 -3.11 2.27 -20.52
CA ASP A 76 -4.50 2.63 -20.70
C ASP A 76 -4.95 3.57 -19.58
N ALA A 77 -5.02 4.87 -19.91
CA ALA A 77 -5.43 5.89 -18.97
C ALA A 77 -6.88 5.72 -18.49
N PHE A 78 -7.72 5.02 -19.26
CA PHE A 78 -9.12 4.82 -18.90
C PHE A 78 -9.27 3.97 -17.63
N LYS A 79 -8.30 3.10 -17.33
CA LYS A 79 -8.25 2.32 -16.08
C LYS A 79 -8.13 3.18 -14.81
N SER A 80 -7.78 4.45 -14.95
CA SER A 80 -7.74 5.43 -13.86
C SER A 80 -8.80 6.52 -14.00
N SER A 81 -9.75 6.39 -14.93
CA SER A 81 -10.83 7.36 -15.11
C SER A 81 -11.80 7.36 -13.92
N ARG A 82 -12.34 8.53 -13.57
CA ARG A 82 -13.34 8.61 -12.51
C ARG A 82 -14.68 7.97 -12.93
N PRO A 83 -15.56 7.60 -11.97
CA PRO A 83 -16.93 7.17 -12.26
C PRO A 83 -17.66 8.09 -13.24
N TRP A 84 -18.54 7.49 -14.04
CA TRP A 84 -19.38 8.20 -15.01
C TRP A 84 -20.17 9.31 -14.34
N ILE A 85 -19.99 10.55 -14.80
CA ILE A 85 -20.80 11.70 -14.41
C ILE A 85 -22.05 11.69 -15.29
N THR A 86 -23.23 11.66 -14.67
CA THR A 86 -24.51 11.81 -15.37
C THR A 86 -24.75 13.27 -15.67
N GLN A 87 -25.06 13.61 -16.92
CA GLN A 87 -25.16 15.01 -17.33
C GLN A 87 -26.33 15.26 -18.25
N CYS A 88 -26.77 16.51 -18.25
CA CYS A 88 -27.64 17.04 -19.29
C CYS A 88 -27.22 18.51 -19.57
N VAL A 89 -27.42 19.00 -20.79
CA VAL A 89 -26.98 20.34 -21.19
C VAL A 89 -28.15 21.29 -21.31
N SER A 90 -27.99 22.53 -20.82
CA SER A 90 -29.04 23.54 -20.87
C SER A 90 -29.55 23.74 -22.29
N GLY A 91 -30.88 23.69 -22.45
CA GLY A 91 -31.56 23.77 -23.75
C GLY A 91 -32.02 22.41 -24.29
N GLU A 92 -31.60 21.29 -23.70
CA GLU A 92 -32.20 19.98 -23.97
C GLU A 92 -33.57 19.87 -23.31
N THR A 93 -34.52 19.21 -23.97
CA THR A 93 -35.83 18.97 -23.37
C THR A 93 -35.68 18.05 -22.16
N GLY A 94 -36.46 18.31 -21.10
CA GLY A 94 -36.42 17.53 -19.87
C GLY A 94 -35.19 17.74 -18.99
N CYS A 95 -34.30 18.69 -19.33
CA CYS A 95 -33.01 18.89 -18.67
C CYS A 95 -32.90 20.20 -17.87
N SER A 96 -32.29 20.12 -16.68
CA SER A 96 -31.95 21.22 -15.76
C SER A 96 -30.67 21.98 -16.16
N GLY A 97 -29.87 21.42 -17.06
CA GLY A 97 -28.57 21.94 -17.50
C GLY A 97 -27.43 21.68 -16.51
N SER A 98 -27.59 20.67 -15.65
CA SER A 98 -26.63 20.36 -14.59
C SER A 98 -25.37 19.67 -15.12
N TRP A 99 -24.21 20.15 -14.67
CA TRP A 99 -22.91 19.51 -14.96
C TRP A 99 -22.80 18.11 -14.34
N ASP A 100 -23.52 17.86 -13.26
CA ASP A 100 -23.68 16.55 -12.65
C ASP A 100 -25.12 16.48 -12.16
N THR A 101 -25.92 15.57 -12.72
CA THR A 101 -27.31 15.38 -12.30
C THR A 101 -27.41 14.54 -11.03
N GLU A 102 -26.30 13.94 -10.58
CA GLU A 102 -26.22 13.05 -9.42
C GLU A 102 -27.12 11.79 -9.52
N GLU A 103 -27.40 11.34 -10.74
CA GLU A 103 -28.29 10.21 -11.05
C GLU A 103 -27.54 8.91 -11.34
N TYR A 104 -26.34 8.77 -10.77
CA TYR A 104 -25.44 7.63 -10.93
C TYR A 104 -26.11 6.27 -10.72
N ASP A 105 -26.95 6.14 -9.70
CA ASP A 105 -27.68 4.90 -9.35
C ASP A 105 -28.74 4.50 -10.39
N LYS A 106 -29.00 5.36 -11.39
CA LYS A 106 -29.98 5.14 -12.46
C LYS A 106 -29.30 4.86 -13.81
N LEU A 107 -27.98 4.66 -13.84
CA LEU A 107 -27.25 4.26 -15.05
C LEU A 107 -27.59 2.81 -15.43
N ASP A 108 -27.90 2.57 -16.71
CA ASP A 108 -27.98 1.21 -17.28
C ASP A 108 -26.57 0.73 -17.63
N LEU A 109 -25.88 0.16 -16.65
CA LEU A 109 -24.53 -0.37 -16.79
C LEU A 109 -24.53 -1.88 -17.06
N ASP A 110 -23.53 -2.35 -17.82
CA ASP A 110 -23.18 -3.77 -17.82
C ASP A 110 -22.36 -4.16 -16.57
N GLU A 111 -21.98 -5.44 -16.46
CA GLU A 111 -21.23 -5.95 -15.32
C GLU A 111 -19.83 -5.34 -15.14
N GLN A 112 -19.25 -4.77 -16.21
CA GLN A 112 -17.94 -4.14 -16.22
C GLN A 112 -18.03 -2.63 -15.97
N GLY A 113 -19.24 -2.06 -15.97
CA GLY A 113 -19.50 -0.63 -15.75
C GLY A 113 -19.60 0.20 -17.02
N TRP A 114 -19.82 -0.40 -18.20
CA TRP A 114 -20.06 0.32 -19.45
C TRP A 114 -21.53 0.72 -19.61
N VAL A 115 -21.77 1.92 -20.16
CA VAL A 115 -23.13 2.46 -20.33
C VAL A 115 -23.81 1.86 -21.54
N LYS A 116 -24.83 1.03 -21.29
CA LYS A 116 -25.57 0.28 -22.31
C LYS A 116 -26.57 1.14 -23.06
N SER A 117 -27.23 2.06 -22.36
CA SER A 117 -28.24 2.94 -22.95
C SER A 117 -28.26 4.30 -22.25
N LEU A 118 -28.79 5.30 -22.95
CA LEU A 118 -29.08 6.63 -22.41
C LEU A 118 -30.60 6.85 -22.48
N PRO A 119 -31.22 7.54 -21.52
CA PRO A 119 -32.65 7.81 -21.57
C PRO A 119 -32.96 8.80 -22.70
N ALA A 120 -34.20 8.76 -23.18
CA ALA A 120 -34.68 9.78 -24.10
C ALA A 120 -34.79 11.12 -23.35
N PRO A 121 -34.53 12.28 -23.98
CA PRO A 121 -34.55 13.58 -23.31
C PRO A 121 -35.82 13.88 -22.50
N GLU A 122 -36.97 13.34 -22.89
CA GLU A 122 -38.26 13.59 -22.22
C GLU A 122 -38.63 12.51 -21.18
N ALA A 123 -37.78 11.50 -20.98
CA ALA A 123 -38.02 10.39 -20.07
C ALA A 123 -37.08 10.46 -18.87
N PRO A 124 -37.53 10.19 -17.63
CA PRO A 124 -36.63 10.03 -16.51
C PRO A 124 -35.75 8.77 -16.69
N PRO A 125 -34.50 8.77 -16.20
CA PRO A 125 -33.77 9.86 -15.53
C PRO A 125 -33.40 11.05 -16.43
N GLU A 126 -33.03 12.18 -15.82
CA GLU A 126 -32.85 13.46 -16.50
C GLU A 126 -31.62 13.52 -17.41
N TYR A 127 -30.56 12.79 -17.07
CA TYR A 127 -29.31 12.83 -17.82
C TYR A 127 -29.51 12.37 -19.27
N THR A 128 -28.95 13.09 -20.24
CA THR A 128 -29.04 12.75 -21.67
C THR A 128 -27.72 12.21 -22.22
N ARG A 129 -26.67 12.28 -21.41
CA ARG A 129 -25.31 11.89 -21.74
C ARG A 129 -24.55 11.51 -20.47
N VAL A 130 -23.43 10.83 -20.66
CA VAL A 130 -22.50 10.52 -19.58
C VAL A 130 -21.12 11.00 -19.94
N ALA A 131 -20.32 11.34 -18.94
CA ALA A 131 -18.96 11.78 -19.18
C ALA A 131 -18.00 11.25 -18.12
N THR A 132 -16.72 11.22 -18.45
CA THR A 132 -15.65 10.93 -17.49
C THR A 132 -14.44 11.83 -17.75
N LEU A 133 -13.60 11.97 -16.73
CA LEU A 133 -12.39 12.76 -16.75
C LEU A 133 -11.18 11.86 -16.55
N LEU A 134 -10.11 12.21 -17.26
CA LEU A 134 -8.79 11.61 -17.12
C LEU A 134 -7.76 12.71 -16.91
N PHE A 135 -6.75 12.44 -16.08
CA PHE A 135 -5.65 13.37 -15.80
C PHE A 135 -6.06 14.69 -15.12
N THR A 136 -7.05 14.66 -14.23
CA THR A 136 -7.56 15.89 -13.59
C THR A 136 -6.52 16.64 -12.79
N GLY A 137 -6.45 17.96 -13.03
CA GLY A 137 -5.58 18.87 -12.29
C GLY A 137 -4.08 18.71 -12.59
N MET A 138 -3.72 17.86 -13.56
CA MET A 138 -2.34 17.60 -13.96
C MET A 138 -1.92 18.46 -15.15
N LYS A 139 -0.71 19.02 -15.07
CA LYS A 139 -0.10 19.82 -16.16
C LYS A 139 1.07 19.11 -16.84
N ASN A 140 1.40 17.91 -16.38
CA ASN A 140 2.66 17.23 -16.60
C ASN A 140 2.48 15.77 -17.06
N TYR A 141 1.26 15.39 -17.44
CA TYR A 141 1.05 14.15 -18.18
C TYR A 141 1.45 14.36 -19.66
N PRO A 142 1.72 13.31 -20.46
CA PRO A 142 2.31 13.50 -21.79
C PRO A 142 1.36 14.18 -22.77
N ALA A 143 1.83 15.23 -23.44
CA ALA A 143 1.16 15.82 -24.58
C ALA A 143 1.31 14.96 -25.84
N GLY A 144 0.50 15.25 -26.87
CA GLY A 144 0.62 14.63 -28.19
C GLY A 144 -0.62 13.85 -28.60
N LYS A 145 -0.44 12.89 -29.51
CA LYS A 145 -1.54 12.08 -30.04
C LYS A 145 -1.86 10.91 -29.10
N TYR A 146 -3.14 10.77 -28.78
CA TYR A 146 -3.70 9.59 -28.13
C TYR A 146 -4.67 8.92 -29.09
N VAL A 147 -4.85 7.62 -28.90
CA VAL A 147 -5.82 6.79 -29.60
C VAL A 147 -6.84 6.34 -28.57
N VAL A 148 -8.12 6.54 -28.90
CA VAL A 148 -9.25 6.07 -28.12
C VAL A 148 -9.87 4.90 -28.87
N LEU A 149 -9.63 3.70 -28.37
CA LEU A 149 -10.16 2.45 -28.92
C LEU A 149 -11.45 2.10 -28.19
N TYR A 150 -12.48 1.66 -28.92
CA TYR A 150 -13.75 1.25 -28.35
C TYR A 150 -14.46 0.25 -29.26
N ASP A 151 -15.32 -0.58 -28.67
CA ASP A 151 -16.26 -1.41 -29.41
C ASP A 151 -17.65 -0.76 -29.33
N GLY A 152 -18.52 -1.08 -30.29
CA GLY A 152 -19.91 -0.58 -30.29
C GLY A 152 -20.19 0.59 -31.23
N GLU A 153 -21.45 1.00 -31.24
CA GLU A 153 -21.99 2.11 -32.04
C GLU A 153 -22.47 3.23 -31.13
N GLY A 154 -22.15 4.47 -31.52
CA GLY A 154 -22.53 5.66 -30.79
C GLY A 154 -21.63 6.85 -31.12
N THR A 155 -21.68 7.86 -30.27
CA THR A 155 -20.94 9.11 -30.44
C THR A 155 -20.16 9.43 -29.17
N ILE A 156 -18.84 9.61 -29.33
CA ILE A 156 -17.93 10.10 -28.29
C ILE A 156 -17.43 11.49 -28.68
N GLU A 157 -17.59 12.45 -27.78
CA GLU A 157 -17.03 13.80 -27.88
C GLU A 157 -15.85 13.97 -26.92
N TYR A 158 -14.93 14.85 -27.29
CA TYR A 158 -13.75 15.18 -26.49
C TYR A 158 -13.63 16.69 -26.30
N LYS A 159 -13.32 17.12 -25.08
CA LYS A 159 -13.17 18.53 -24.70
C LYS A 159 -11.98 18.73 -23.76
N PHE A 160 -11.81 19.97 -23.31
CA PHE A 160 -10.71 20.44 -22.46
C PHE A 160 -9.35 20.22 -23.13
N ASP A 161 -8.48 19.39 -22.55
CA ASP A 161 -7.13 19.19 -23.07
C ASP A 161 -7.11 18.38 -24.37
N ALA A 162 -8.24 17.79 -24.78
CA ALA A 162 -8.34 16.94 -25.97
C ALA A 162 -9.19 17.56 -27.08
N THR A 163 -8.74 17.39 -28.34
CA THR A 163 -9.51 17.71 -29.55
C THR A 163 -9.42 16.54 -30.53
N LYS A 164 -10.56 16.11 -31.07
CA LYS A 164 -10.62 15.01 -32.05
C LYS A 164 -9.97 15.40 -33.38
N ASP A 165 -9.16 14.50 -33.92
CA ASP A 165 -8.62 14.55 -35.28
C ASP A 165 -9.56 13.74 -36.19
N GLU A 166 -10.55 14.41 -36.79
CA GLU A 166 -11.59 13.74 -37.61
C GLU A 166 -11.01 13.01 -38.82
N VAL A 167 -9.89 13.50 -39.38
CA VAL A 167 -9.26 12.89 -40.56
C VAL A 167 -8.57 11.58 -40.20
N ALA A 168 -7.98 11.49 -39.00
CA ALA A 168 -7.30 10.30 -38.53
C ALA A 168 -8.21 9.32 -37.77
N SER A 169 -9.44 9.72 -37.46
CA SER A 169 -10.43 8.93 -36.72
C SER A 169 -11.28 8.05 -37.64
N ARG A 170 -11.73 6.91 -37.12
CA ARG A 170 -12.65 5.98 -37.79
C ARG A 170 -13.51 5.25 -36.76
N PRO A 171 -14.64 4.63 -37.13
CA PRO A 171 -15.44 3.84 -36.18
C PRO A 171 -14.60 2.83 -35.40
N GLY A 172 -14.76 2.83 -34.07
CA GLY A 172 -14.01 2.01 -33.11
C GLY A 172 -12.60 2.49 -32.77
N ARG A 173 -12.14 3.59 -33.39
CA ARG A 173 -10.80 4.16 -33.18
C ARG A 173 -10.77 5.66 -33.47
N ASP A 174 -10.83 6.46 -32.43
CA ASP A 174 -10.62 7.90 -32.53
C ASP A 174 -9.16 8.27 -32.27
N VAL A 175 -8.69 9.32 -32.94
CA VAL A 175 -7.40 9.97 -32.65
C VAL A 175 -7.69 11.33 -32.05
N ILE A 176 -7.09 11.62 -30.90
CA ILE A 176 -7.23 12.91 -30.22
C ILE A 176 -5.85 13.57 -30.07
N ASN A 177 -5.79 14.88 -30.30
CA ASN A 177 -4.63 15.71 -30.01
C ASN A 177 -4.79 16.28 -28.60
N VAL A 178 -3.78 16.05 -27.75
CA VAL A 178 -3.83 16.36 -26.31
C VAL A 178 -2.78 17.40 -25.94
N THR A 179 -3.22 18.48 -25.27
CA THR A 179 -2.36 19.53 -24.71
C THR A 179 -2.69 19.72 -23.23
N PRO A 180 -1.87 19.17 -22.30
CA PRO A 180 -2.07 19.30 -20.86
C PRO A 180 -2.16 20.77 -20.40
N SER A 181 -3.27 21.14 -19.76
CA SER A 181 -3.45 22.48 -19.17
C SER A 181 -3.79 22.43 -17.67
N GLY A 182 -4.15 21.25 -17.17
CA GLY A 182 -4.76 21.06 -15.85
C GLY A 182 -6.28 20.90 -15.90
N ALA A 183 -6.90 21.09 -17.08
CA ALA A 183 -8.35 20.97 -17.27
C ALA A 183 -8.84 19.52 -17.44
N SER A 184 -7.93 18.54 -17.62
CA SER A 184 -8.20 17.11 -17.88
C SER A 184 -8.45 16.80 -19.36
N ILE A 185 -8.37 15.53 -19.74
CA ILE A 185 -9.07 15.01 -20.92
C ILE A 185 -10.52 14.76 -20.50
N TYR A 186 -11.46 15.30 -21.26
CA TYR A 186 -12.88 15.14 -20.99
C TYR A 186 -13.57 14.36 -22.10
N LEU A 187 -14.02 13.15 -21.77
CA LEU A 187 -14.65 12.19 -22.69
C LEU A 187 -16.15 12.12 -22.39
N ILE A 188 -16.98 12.33 -23.41
CA ILE A 188 -18.44 12.42 -23.27
C ILE A 188 -19.08 11.44 -24.24
N ILE A 189 -19.96 10.55 -23.77
CA ILE A 189 -20.79 9.70 -24.62
C ILE A 189 -22.14 10.37 -24.77
N THR A 190 -22.48 10.80 -25.99
CA THR A 190 -23.75 11.46 -26.32
C THR A 190 -24.74 10.56 -27.06
N ALA A 191 -24.28 9.39 -27.51
CA ALA A 191 -25.13 8.32 -28.01
C ALA A 191 -24.42 6.97 -27.81
N THR A 192 -25.15 5.92 -27.45
CA THR A 192 -24.67 4.54 -27.31
C THR A 192 -25.80 3.59 -27.70
N ASP A 193 -25.51 2.57 -28.51
CA ASP A 193 -26.51 1.67 -29.14
C ASP A 193 -27.71 2.40 -29.76
N PRO A 194 -27.50 3.40 -30.65
CA PRO A 194 -28.58 4.24 -31.18
C PRO A 194 -29.64 3.45 -31.96
N ASN A 195 -29.31 2.24 -32.39
CA ASN A 195 -30.19 1.35 -33.15
C ASN A 195 -30.88 0.28 -32.28
N ASN A 196 -30.66 0.28 -30.96
CA ASN A 196 -31.20 -0.70 -30.00
C ASN A 196 -30.92 -2.17 -30.39
N THR A 197 -29.69 -2.43 -30.83
CA THR A 197 -29.23 -3.76 -31.29
C THR A 197 -28.47 -4.53 -30.21
N GLY A 198 -28.20 -3.90 -29.07
CA GLY A 198 -27.26 -4.37 -28.04
C GLY A 198 -25.80 -4.01 -28.34
N ASN A 199 -25.52 -3.22 -29.38
CA ASN A 199 -24.16 -2.86 -29.78
C ASN A 199 -23.70 -1.53 -29.15
N TYR A 200 -23.75 -1.42 -27.82
CA TYR A 200 -23.39 -0.22 -27.07
C TYR A 200 -21.87 0.00 -27.00
N ILE A 201 -21.47 1.25 -26.81
CA ILE A 201 -20.07 1.66 -26.60
C ILE A 201 -19.54 0.99 -25.33
N ARG A 202 -18.45 0.24 -25.49
CA ARG A 202 -17.78 -0.47 -24.39
C ARG A 202 -16.30 -0.69 -24.70
N ASN A 203 -15.59 -1.26 -23.73
CA ASN A 203 -14.16 -1.49 -23.83
C ASN A 203 -13.42 -0.22 -24.27
N ILE A 204 -13.62 0.92 -23.62
CA ILE A 204 -12.89 2.14 -23.98
C ILE A 204 -11.46 2.04 -23.45
N ARG A 205 -10.47 2.33 -24.31
CA ARG A 205 -9.04 2.39 -23.96
C ARG A 205 -8.49 3.71 -24.44
N VAL A 206 -7.80 4.45 -23.58
CA VAL A 206 -7.21 5.76 -23.90
C VAL A 206 -5.69 5.66 -23.76
N VAL A 207 -5.01 5.53 -24.90
CA VAL A 207 -3.59 5.15 -24.96
C VAL A 207 -2.81 6.19 -25.76
N GLN A 208 -1.57 6.52 -25.37
CA GLN A 208 -0.70 7.32 -26.24
C GLN A 208 -0.43 6.58 -27.55
N ALA A 209 -0.50 7.27 -28.69
CA ALA A 209 -0.43 6.64 -30.01
C ALA A 209 0.80 5.75 -30.22
N LYS A 210 1.95 6.07 -29.59
CA LYS A 210 3.18 5.26 -29.66
C LYS A 210 3.07 3.87 -28.99
N TYR A 211 2.04 3.63 -28.19
CA TYR A 211 1.82 2.36 -27.48
C TYR A 211 0.61 1.58 -27.99
N GLU A 212 -0.07 2.06 -29.04
CA GLU A 212 -1.28 1.44 -29.61
C GLU A 212 -1.09 -0.05 -29.92
N ASP A 213 0.08 -0.44 -30.43
CA ASP A 213 0.36 -1.85 -30.78
C ASP A 213 0.82 -2.71 -29.60
N THR A 214 1.02 -2.12 -28.41
CA THR A 214 1.71 -2.79 -27.29
C THR A 214 0.96 -2.78 -25.96
N TYR A 215 -0.02 -1.88 -25.78
CA TYR A 215 -0.67 -1.63 -24.49
C TYR A 215 -1.36 -2.85 -23.88
N GLU A 216 -1.78 -3.82 -24.69
CA GLU A 216 -2.40 -5.07 -24.22
C GLU A 216 -1.37 -6.02 -23.60
N SER A 217 -0.14 -6.01 -24.13
CA SER A 217 0.97 -6.84 -23.63
C SER A 217 1.80 -6.15 -22.54
N GLU A 218 1.92 -4.83 -22.61
CA GLU A 218 2.62 -3.99 -21.63
C GLU A 218 1.59 -3.10 -20.93
N LEU A 219 1.07 -3.57 -19.79
CA LEU A 219 0.00 -2.86 -19.08
C LEU A 219 0.46 -1.56 -18.43
N PHE A 220 1.72 -1.54 -17.97
CA PHE A 220 2.23 -0.51 -17.09
C PHE A 220 3.00 0.57 -17.85
N ASN A 221 2.84 1.80 -17.40
CA ASN A 221 3.62 2.93 -17.87
C ASN A 221 5.12 2.71 -17.59
N PRO A 222 6.00 2.70 -18.61
CA PRO A 222 7.43 2.50 -18.42
C PRO A 222 8.08 3.50 -17.48
N GLU A 223 7.59 4.74 -17.44
CA GLU A 223 8.10 5.76 -16.50
C GLU A 223 7.77 5.40 -15.06
N PHE A 224 6.55 4.92 -14.79
CA PHE A 224 6.16 4.41 -13.48
C PHE A 224 7.03 3.22 -13.06
N ILE A 225 7.19 2.22 -13.94
CA ILE A 225 8.06 1.07 -13.70
C ILE A 225 9.49 1.52 -13.35
N ASN A 226 10.02 2.51 -14.08
CA ASN A 226 11.36 3.03 -13.81
C ASN A 226 11.50 3.67 -12.42
N LYS A 227 10.43 4.24 -11.85
CA LYS A 227 10.45 4.83 -10.50
C LYS A 227 10.45 3.79 -9.40
N ILE A 228 9.75 2.68 -9.60
CA ILE A 228 9.52 1.71 -8.52
C ILE A 228 10.39 0.45 -8.58
N LYS A 229 10.99 0.12 -9.73
CA LYS A 229 11.69 -1.17 -9.94
C LYS A 229 12.87 -1.47 -9.01
N LYS A 230 13.37 -0.49 -8.26
CA LYS A 230 14.44 -0.69 -7.28
C LYS A 230 13.93 -1.12 -5.91
N PHE A 231 12.67 -0.82 -5.56
CA PHE A 231 12.08 -1.23 -4.30
C PHE A 231 11.98 -2.76 -4.23
N LYS A 232 12.26 -3.32 -3.06
CA LYS A 232 12.28 -4.78 -2.84
C LYS A 232 10.90 -5.34 -2.48
N ALA A 233 9.96 -4.47 -2.11
CA ALA A 233 8.57 -4.80 -1.85
C ALA A 233 7.65 -3.64 -2.26
N ILE A 234 6.43 -3.97 -2.66
CA ILE A 234 5.37 -3.01 -2.99
C ILE A 234 4.10 -3.36 -2.21
N ARG A 235 3.56 -2.41 -1.44
CA ARG A 235 2.31 -2.58 -0.68
C ARG A 235 1.16 -1.96 -1.44
N PHE A 236 0.11 -2.75 -1.63
CA PHE A 236 -1.05 -2.41 -2.45
C PHE A 236 -2.23 -1.83 -1.66
N MET A 237 -2.01 -1.35 -0.44
CA MET A 237 -3.07 -0.89 0.46
C MET A 237 -4.08 0.06 -0.22
N ASP A 238 -3.59 1.12 -0.88
CA ASP A 238 -4.45 2.08 -1.59
C ASP A 238 -5.01 1.49 -2.90
N TRP A 239 -4.22 0.71 -3.66
CA TRP A 239 -4.70 0.03 -4.85
C TRP A 239 -5.83 -0.96 -4.54
N MET A 240 -5.87 -1.52 -3.35
CA MET A 240 -6.91 -2.45 -2.90
C MET A 240 -8.11 -1.76 -2.24
N GLU A 241 -8.13 -0.42 -2.13
CA GLU A 241 -9.18 0.33 -1.43
C GLU A 241 -9.41 -0.21 0.00
N THR A 242 -8.31 -0.44 0.73
CA THR A 242 -8.32 -1.17 2.02
C THR A 242 -9.07 -0.43 3.12
N ASN A 243 -8.81 0.87 3.25
CA ASN A 243 -9.42 1.69 4.31
C ASN A 243 -10.92 1.84 4.06
N HIS A 244 -11.73 1.60 5.09
CA HIS A 244 -13.20 1.60 4.97
C HIS A 244 -13.78 0.61 3.95
N SER A 245 -13.00 -0.40 3.55
CA SER A 245 -13.44 -1.37 2.54
C SER A 245 -14.76 -2.04 2.92
N LYS A 246 -15.68 -2.10 1.95
CA LYS A 246 -16.95 -2.86 2.05
C LYS A 246 -16.84 -4.25 1.42
N GLN A 247 -15.66 -4.62 0.90
CA GLN A 247 -15.45 -5.94 0.33
C GLN A 247 -15.51 -7.00 1.44
N ARG A 248 -16.19 -8.11 1.14
CA ARG A 248 -16.48 -9.18 2.10
C ARG A 248 -16.50 -10.55 1.45
N GLU A 249 -17.35 -10.72 0.44
CA GLU A 249 -17.51 -11.99 -0.27
C GLU A 249 -16.65 -12.00 -1.55
N TRP A 250 -16.19 -13.19 -1.97
CA TRP A 250 -15.36 -13.33 -3.17
C TRP A 250 -16.01 -12.78 -4.45
N ALA A 251 -17.35 -12.84 -4.54
CA ALA A 251 -18.09 -12.27 -5.67
C ALA A 251 -17.94 -10.74 -5.80
N ASN A 252 -17.43 -10.05 -4.77
CA ASN A 252 -17.31 -8.59 -4.72
C ASN A 252 -15.97 -8.06 -5.22
N ILE A 253 -15.05 -8.93 -5.68
CA ILE A 253 -13.71 -8.50 -6.11
C ILE A 253 -13.76 -7.57 -7.33
N PRO A 254 -12.78 -6.66 -7.47
CA PRO A 254 -12.52 -6.01 -8.75
C PRO A 254 -12.10 -7.05 -9.79
N LYS A 255 -12.50 -6.84 -11.05
CA LYS A 255 -12.16 -7.70 -12.20
C LYS A 255 -11.24 -6.99 -13.19
N VAL A 256 -10.42 -7.76 -13.91
CA VAL A 256 -9.48 -7.23 -14.93
C VAL A 256 -10.18 -6.44 -16.02
N ASP A 257 -11.39 -6.84 -16.37
CA ASP A 257 -12.23 -6.24 -17.41
C ASP A 257 -13.13 -5.10 -16.89
N ASP A 258 -13.11 -4.77 -15.59
CA ASP A 258 -13.80 -3.59 -15.07
C ASP A 258 -13.34 -2.34 -15.83
N ALA A 259 -14.28 -1.46 -16.18
CA ALA A 259 -14.02 -0.27 -17.00
C ALA A 259 -12.91 0.61 -16.41
N SER A 260 -12.93 0.82 -15.09
CA SER A 260 -11.90 1.55 -14.36
C SER A 260 -11.67 0.97 -12.97
N TYR A 261 -10.42 0.97 -12.53
CA TYR A 261 -10.04 0.54 -11.17
C TYR A 261 -10.29 1.64 -10.13
N ALA A 262 -10.63 2.87 -10.56
CA ALA A 262 -10.97 3.98 -9.67
C ALA A 262 -12.45 3.99 -9.25
N TYR A 263 -13.24 2.96 -9.58
CA TYR A 263 -14.68 2.88 -9.25
C TYR A 263 -14.93 2.36 -7.81
N GLY A 264 -13.94 2.50 -6.92
CA GLY A 264 -14.06 2.15 -5.49
C GLY A 264 -13.93 0.66 -5.15
N LYS A 265 -13.63 -0.21 -6.12
CA LYS A 265 -13.29 -1.63 -5.88
C LYS A 265 -11.78 -1.88 -5.85
N GLY A 266 -10.98 -0.96 -6.40
CA GLY A 266 -9.53 -1.09 -6.49
C GLY A 266 -9.06 -1.92 -7.68
N VAL A 267 -7.77 -2.27 -7.66
CA VAL A 267 -7.04 -2.98 -8.71
C VAL A 267 -7.16 -4.50 -8.49
N PRO A 268 -7.47 -5.29 -9.53
CA PRO A 268 -7.54 -6.75 -9.44
C PRO A 268 -6.22 -7.41 -9.04
N VAL A 269 -6.31 -8.52 -8.31
CA VAL A 269 -5.14 -9.27 -7.83
C VAL A 269 -4.23 -9.73 -8.96
N GLU A 270 -4.79 -10.09 -10.12
CA GLU A 270 -4.03 -10.49 -11.31
C GLU A 270 -3.16 -9.34 -11.82
N ILE A 271 -3.62 -8.10 -11.72
CA ILE A 271 -2.87 -6.92 -12.14
C ILE A 271 -1.77 -6.61 -11.11
N MET A 272 -2.08 -6.70 -9.83
CA MET A 272 -1.10 -6.49 -8.76
C MET A 272 0.04 -7.52 -8.81
N VAL A 273 -0.27 -8.80 -9.01
CA VAL A 273 0.74 -9.87 -9.18
C VAL A 273 1.56 -9.65 -10.47
N LYS A 274 0.92 -9.25 -11.58
CA LYS A 274 1.64 -8.89 -12.81
C LYS A 274 2.66 -7.77 -12.57
N LEU A 275 2.31 -6.75 -11.77
CA LEU A 275 3.25 -5.68 -11.42
C LEU A 275 4.43 -6.21 -10.61
N ALA A 276 4.15 -6.99 -9.57
CA ALA A 276 5.16 -7.57 -8.69
C ALA A 276 6.16 -8.43 -9.48
N ASN A 277 5.67 -9.34 -10.33
CA ASN A 277 6.49 -10.15 -11.22
C ASN A 277 7.30 -9.29 -12.20
N ARG A 278 6.70 -8.23 -12.74
CA ARG A 278 7.35 -7.35 -13.73
C ARG A 278 8.59 -6.66 -13.15
N ILE A 279 8.55 -6.28 -11.88
CA ILE A 279 9.64 -5.54 -11.22
C ILE A 279 10.50 -6.41 -10.30
N GLY A 280 10.10 -7.66 -10.05
CA GLY A 280 10.81 -8.57 -9.15
C GLY A 280 10.77 -8.11 -7.68
N ALA A 281 9.64 -7.58 -7.23
CA ALA A 281 9.45 -7.09 -5.86
C ALA A 281 8.41 -7.94 -5.11
N ASP A 282 8.65 -8.19 -3.83
CA ASP A 282 7.74 -8.92 -2.95
C ASP A 282 6.40 -8.13 -2.82
N PRO A 283 5.24 -8.66 -3.25
CA PRO A 283 3.97 -7.97 -3.05
C PRO A 283 3.54 -8.02 -1.58
N TRP A 284 2.92 -6.94 -1.10
CA TRP A 284 2.24 -6.88 0.19
C TRP A 284 0.76 -6.57 -0.03
N PHE A 285 -0.10 -7.53 0.32
CA PHE A 285 -1.55 -7.43 0.19
C PHE A 285 -2.24 -7.18 1.53
N ASN A 286 -3.30 -6.38 1.51
CA ASN A 286 -4.13 -6.05 2.66
C ASN A 286 -5.52 -6.65 2.49
N MET A 287 -5.80 -7.76 3.17
CA MET A 287 -7.11 -8.42 3.10
C MET A 287 -8.19 -7.52 3.75
N PRO A 288 -9.37 -7.30 3.14
CA PRO A 288 -10.41 -6.47 3.74
C PRO A 288 -10.79 -6.94 5.15
N HIS A 289 -11.05 -6.00 6.08
CA HIS A 289 -11.41 -6.33 7.46
C HIS A 289 -12.69 -7.17 7.59
N GLN A 290 -13.57 -7.15 6.59
CA GLN A 290 -14.80 -7.95 6.56
C GLN A 290 -14.67 -9.24 5.72
N ALA A 291 -13.49 -9.51 5.14
CA ALA A 291 -13.29 -10.63 4.22
C ALA A 291 -13.64 -11.98 4.88
N THR A 292 -14.44 -12.78 4.19
CA THR A 292 -14.72 -14.17 4.59
C THR A 292 -13.53 -15.08 4.31
N ASP A 293 -13.53 -16.28 4.92
CA ASP A 293 -12.46 -17.27 4.68
C ASP A 293 -12.39 -17.67 3.21
N ASP A 294 -13.53 -17.75 2.52
CA ASP A 294 -13.60 -18.02 1.09
C ASP A 294 -12.95 -16.90 0.26
N TYR A 295 -13.16 -15.62 0.62
CA TYR A 295 -12.47 -14.51 -0.03
C TYR A 295 -10.95 -14.65 0.11
N ILE A 296 -10.47 -14.87 1.34
CA ILE A 296 -9.03 -14.96 1.64
C ILE A 296 -8.41 -16.16 0.92
N THR A 297 -9.10 -17.31 0.92
CA THR A 297 -8.64 -18.55 0.28
C THR A 297 -8.49 -18.37 -1.23
N ASN A 298 -9.50 -17.82 -1.89
CA ASN A 298 -9.48 -17.63 -3.34
C ASN A 298 -8.44 -16.58 -3.76
N PHE A 299 -8.28 -15.50 -2.98
CA PHE A 299 -7.23 -14.51 -3.22
C PHE A 299 -5.84 -15.15 -3.12
N ALA A 300 -5.59 -15.90 -2.05
CA ALA A 300 -4.33 -16.62 -1.85
C ALA A 300 -4.05 -17.62 -2.97
N GLN A 301 -5.08 -18.29 -3.49
CA GLN A 301 -4.95 -19.25 -4.58
C GLN A 301 -4.48 -18.59 -5.88
N ILE A 302 -5.05 -17.43 -6.25
CA ILE A 302 -4.58 -16.69 -7.43
C ILE A 302 -3.11 -16.28 -7.27
N VAL A 303 -2.74 -15.77 -6.09
CA VAL A 303 -1.35 -15.35 -5.85
C VAL A 303 -0.40 -16.56 -5.94
N LYS A 304 -0.76 -17.70 -5.31
CA LYS A 304 0.05 -18.93 -5.40
C LYS A 304 0.27 -19.38 -6.83
N ASP A 305 -0.78 -19.33 -7.66
CA ASP A 305 -0.74 -19.85 -9.03
C ASP A 305 0.00 -18.94 -10.01
N THR A 306 0.15 -17.64 -9.69
CA THR A 306 0.61 -16.63 -10.65
C THR A 306 1.83 -15.82 -10.21
N LEU A 307 2.17 -15.80 -8.93
CA LEU A 307 3.37 -15.11 -8.43
C LEU A 307 4.64 -15.86 -8.86
N ASP A 308 5.69 -15.13 -9.23
CA ASP A 308 7.01 -15.72 -9.45
C ASP A 308 7.46 -16.47 -8.17
N PRO A 309 7.79 -17.77 -8.25
CA PRO A 309 8.10 -18.60 -7.09
C PRO A 309 9.38 -18.18 -6.35
N ASN A 310 10.17 -17.25 -6.90
CA ASN A 310 11.32 -16.66 -6.21
C ASN A 310 10.96 -15.46 -5.33
N LEU A 311 9.75 -14.92 -5.46
CA LEU A 311 9.26 -13.80 -4.66
C LEU A 311 8.59 -14.31 -3.38
N ARG A 312 8.58 -13.45 -2.36
CA ARG A 312 7.78 -13.66 -1.15
C ARG A 312 6.51 -12.83 -1.25
N VAL A 313 5.46 -13.24 -0.55
CA VAL A 313 4.22 -12.47 -0.42
C VAL A 313 4.00 -12.08 1.04
N TYR A 314 3.83 -10.79 1.30
CA TYR A 314 3.40 -10.28 2.59
C TYR A 314 1.87 -10.19 2.60
N VAL A 315 1.25 -10.63 3.69
CA VAL A 315 -0.19 -10.55 3.87
C VAL A 315 -0.53 -9.97 5.23
N GLU A 316 -1.39 -8.96 5.23
CA GLU A 316 -1.86 -8.24 6.40
C GLU A 316 -3.39 -8.18 6.37
N LEU A 317 -4.03 -8.32 7.54
CA LEU A 317 -5.46 -8.07 7.65
C LEU A 317 -5.70 -6.55 7.77
N SER A 318 -6.41 -5.97 6.81
CA SER A 318 -6.80 -4.56 6.78
C SER A 318 -5.60 -3.61 6.86
N ASN A 319 -5.83 -2.40 7.35
CA ASN A 319 -4.84 -1.39 7.68
C ASN A 319 -5.25 -0.71 9.01
N GLU A 320 -4.30 -0.45 9.90
CA GLU A 320 -4.47 0.32 11.14
C GLU A 320 -5.78 0.05 11.89
N VAL A 321 -6.07 -1.21 12.21
CA VAL A 321 -7.30 -1.57 12.94
C VAL A 321 -7.34 -0.96 14.35
N TRP A 322 -6.22 -0.40 14.81
CA TRP A 322 -6.12 0.38 16.03
C TRP A 322 -6.67 1.82 15.92
N ASN A 323 -6.80 2.36 14.70
CA ASN A 323 -7.11 3.75 14.45
C ASN A 323 -8.64 3.99 14.37
N TRP A 324 -9.20 4.67 15.36
CA TRP A 324 -10.64 4.94 15.48
C TRP A 324 -11.22 5.82 14.38
N GLN A 325 -10.38 6.54 13.61
CA GLN A 325 -10.83 7.28 12.44
C GLN A 325 -11.36 6.35 11.34
N PHE A 326 -10.94 5.09 11.35
CA PHE A 326 -11.34 4.13 10.34
C PHE A 326 -12.50 3.21 10.76
N GLN A 327 -13.31 2.82 9.78
CA GLN A 327 -14.44 1.91 10.02
C GLN A 327 -13.98 0.52 10.45
N GLN A 328 -12.81 0.06 10.03
CA GLN A 328 -12.27 -1.23 10.44
C GLN A 328 -12.06 -1.37 11.95
N ALA A 329 -11.65 -0.32 12.67
CA ALA A 329 -11.50 -0.36 14.13
C ALA A 329 -12.85 -0.55 14.82
N ASN A 330 -13.86 0.19 14.35
CA ASN A 330 -15.24 0.10 14.83
C ASN A 330 -15.86 -1.27 14.53
N TYR A 331 -15.60 -1.83 13.35
CA TYR A 331 -16.03 -3.17 12.98
C TYR A 331 -15.38 -4.23 13.87
N ALA A 332 -14.05 -4.16 14.07
CA ALA A 332 -13.32 -5.09 14.93
C ALA A 332 -13.85 -5.04 16.38
N LEU A 333 -14.14 -3.84 16.91
CA LEU A 333 -14.76 -3.69 18.22
C LEU A 333 -16.12 -4.38 18.27
N ALA A 334 -16.98 -4.12 17.29
CA ALA A 334 -18.32 -4.71 17.23
C ALA A 334 -18.27 -6.24 17.18
N GLN A 335 -17.37 -6.81 16.37
CA GLN A 335 -17.19 -8.27 16.29
C GLN A 335 -16.60 -8.86 17.58
N GLY A 336 -15.57 -8.23 18.14
CA GLY A 336 -14.96 -8.65 19.40
C GLY A 336 -15.94 -8.60 20.57
N GLN A 337 -16.73 -7.54 20.69
CA GLN A 337 -17.75 -7.40 21.74
C GLN A 337 -18.93 -8.36 21.54
N ALA A 338 -19.31 -8.65 20.29
CA ALA A 338 -20.32 -9.66 20.00
C ALA A 338 -19.86 -11.06 20.45
N ARG A 339 -18.55 -11.34 20.37
CA ARG A 339 -17.97 -12.63 20.79
C ARG A 339 -17.72 -12.72 22.30
N TRP A 340 -17.15 -11.68 22.91
CA TRP A 340 -16.60 -11.75 24.26
C TRP A 340 -17.31 -10.87 25.31
N GLY A 341 -18.28 -10.06 24.90
CA GLY A 341 -19.05 -9.18 25.77
C GLY A 341 -18.78 -7.69 25.54
N LYS A 342 -19.82 -6.87 25.73
CA LYS A 342 -19.79 -5.42 25.49
C LYS A 342 -18.90 -4.63 26.47
N ASP A 343 -18.54 -5.23 27.60
CA ASP A 343 -17.66 -4.63 28.61
C ASP A 343 -16.17 -4.72 28.24
N LYS A 344 -15.81 -5.44 27.16
CA LYS A 344 -14.42 -5.63 26.73
C LYS A 344 -13.97 -4.50 25.80
N GLY A 345 -13.29 -3.50 26.36
CA GLY A 345 -12.82 -2.32 25.62
C GLY A 345 -11.68 -2.60 24.64
N ASP A 346 -10.83 -3.60 24.91
CA ASP A 346 -9.70 -4.01 24.07
C ASP A 346 -10.07 -5.13 23.06
N ALA A 347 -11.35 -5.51 23.01
CA ALA A 347 -11.83 -6.59 22.15
C ALA A 347 -11.56 -6.36 20.66
N TYR A 348 -11.44 -5.10 20.21
CA TYR A 348 -11.09 -4.78 18.82
C TYR A 348 -9.71 -5.31 18.42
N MET A 349 -8.68 -5.09 19.23
CA MET A 349 -7.33 -5.59 18.93
C MET A 349 -7.22 -7.10 19.10
N GLN A 350 -7.94 -7.69 20.06
CA GLN A 350 -7.94 -9.15 20.22
C GLN A 350 -8.69 -9.84 19.07
N TRP A 351 -9.78 -9.25 18.59
CA TRP A 351 -10.51 -9.75 17.42
C TRP A 351 -9.67 -9.62 16.15
N TYR A 352 -8.99 -8.48 16.00
CA TYR A 352 -8.02 -8.26 14.93
C TYR A 352 -6.89 -9.31 14.95
N GLY A 353 -6.29 -9.55 16.12
CA GLY A 353 -5.26 -10.57 16.30
C GLY A 353 -5.75 -11.97 15.92
N MET A 354 -6.93 -12.36 16.41
CA MET A 354 -7.56 -13.65 16.10
C MET A 354 -7.84 -13.79 14.60
N ARG A 355 -8.39 -12.76 13.96
CA ARG A 355 -8.71 -12.80 12.53
C ARG A 355 -7.45 -12.82 11.67
N THR A 356 -6.38 -12.15 12.11
CA THR A 356 -5.07 -12.20 11.46
C THR A 356 -4.43 -13.59 11.58
N ALA A 357 -4.54 -14.24 12.73
CA ALA A 357 -4.11 -15.64 12.94
C ALA A 357 -4.85 -16.60 11.98
N GLN A 358 -6.18 -16.49 11.87
CA GLN A 358 -6.97 -17.29 10.93
C GLN A 358 -6.57 -17.04 9.47
N MET A 359 -6.40 -15.78 9.07
CA MET A 359 -5.91 -15.42 7.74
C MET A 359 -4.54 -16.06 7.46
N SER A 360 -3.62 -16.00 8.43
CA SER A 360 -2.29 -16.59 8.29
C SER A 360 -2.37 -18.09 8.04
N ASP A 361 -3.13 -18.81 8.87
CA ASP A 361 -3.33 -20.25 8.71
C ASP A 361 -3.94 -20.60 7.34
N ILE A 362 -4.92 -19.82 6.85
CA ILE A 362 -5.51 -19.99 5.50
C ILE A 362 -4.44 -19.85 4.42
N TRP A 363 -3.68 -18.76 4.42
CA TRP A 363 -2.64 -18.51 3.41
C TRP A 363 -1.57 -19.59 3.41
N LYS A 364 -1.10 -20.00 4.59
CA LYS A 364 -0.09 -21.05 4.74
C LYS A 364 -0.61 -22.40 4.26
N ASN A 365 -1.87 -22.72 4.54
CA ASN A 365 -2.52 -23.94 4.04
C ASN A 365 -2.66 -23.94 2.51
N VAL A 366 -3.07 -22.82 1.91
CA VAL A 366 -3.17 -22.68 0.45
C VAL A 366 -1.80 -22.90 -0.20
N PHE A 367 -0.74 -22.25 0.30
CA PHE A 367 0.62 -22.41 -0.23
C PHE A 367 1.21 -23.80 0.05
N GLY A 368 0.81 -24.48 1.12
CA GLY A 368 1.23 -25.85 1.43
C GLY A 368 2.74 -25.97 1.59
N SER A 369 3.39 -26.76 0.72
CA SER A 369 4.85 -26.92 0.72
C SER A 369 5.60 -25.61 0.49
N ASP A 370 4.95 -24.62 -0.14
CA ASP A 370 5.52 -23.32 -0.46
C ASP A 370 5.18 -22.26 0.60
N SER A 371 4.64 -22.66 1.76
CA SER A 371 4.22 -21.75 2.85
C SER A 371 5.33 -20.82 3.37
N ASN A 372 6.60 -21.15 3.14
CA ASN A 372 7.73 -20.27 3.45
C ASN A 372 7.78 -19.00 2.57
N GLN A 373 7.12 -18.98 1.42
CA GLN A 373 6.98 -17.78 0.58
C GLN A 373 6.05 -16.74 1.23
N VAL A 374 5.07 -17.20 2.03
CA VAL A 374 4.13 -16.32 2.73
C VAL A 374 4.81 -15.72 3.95
N VAL A 375 4.67 -14.41 4.13
CA VAL A 375 5.05 -13.65 5.32
C VAL A 375 3.76 -13.03 5.89
N SER A 376 3.19 -13.66 6.91
CA SER A 376 1.99 -13.13 7.57
C SER A 376 2.36 -12.04 8.58
N VAL A 377 1.71 -10.89 8.45
CA VAL A 377 2.03 -9.67 9.19
C VAL A 377 0.90 -9.30 10.14
N MET A 378 1.25 -8.98 11.38
CA MET A 378 0.35 -8.41 12.38
C MET A 378 0.84 -7.04 12.82
N ALA A 379 -0.01 -6.01 12.72
CA ALA A 379 0.37 -4.61 12.93
C ALA A 379 -0.19 -4.01 14.23
N THR A 380 0.47 -2.97 14.74
CA THR A 380 0.00 -2.16 15.89
C THR A 380 0.38 -0.69 15.71
N HIS A 381 -0.09 0.16 16.62
CA HIS A 381 0.37 1.54 16.74
C HIS A 381 1.78 1.61 17.35
N THR A 382 2.66 2.41 16.75
CA THR A 382 4.05 2.60 17.18
C THR A 382 4.24 3.18 18.58
N VAL A 383 3.38 4.10 19.05
CA VAL A 383 3.61 4.80 20.33
C VAL A 383 2.63 4.44 21.44
N TRP A 384 1.57 3.67 21.14
CA TRP A 384 0.72 3.07 22.18
C TRP A 384 1.37 1.78 22.70
N LEU A 385 2.48 1.95 23.42
CA LEU A 385 3.28 0.84 23.95
C LEU A 385 2.42 -0.05 24.85
N GLY A 386 2.41 -1.35 24.57
CA GLY A 386 1.59 -2.33 25.28
C GLY A 386 0.35 -2.77 24.51
N LEU A 387 -0.12 -1.98 23.54
CA LEU A 387 -1.29 -2.32 22.70
C LEU A 387 -1.08 -3.64 21.95
N GLU A 388 0.15 -3.91 21.54
CA GLU A 388 0.52 -5.13 20.82
C GLU A 388 0.23 -6.40 21.60
N ASN A 389 0.18 -6.38 22.93
CA ASN A 389 -0.13 -7.56 23.72
C ASN A 389 -1.58 -8.02 23.50
N ALA A 390 -2.52 -7.10 23.25
CA ALA A 390 -3.90 -7.47 22.92
C ALA A 390 -3.97 -8.23 21.59
N ALA A 391 -3.28 -7.75 20.55
CA ALA A 391 -3.30 -8.39 19.23
C ALA A 391 -2.43 -9.65 19.14
N LEU A 392 -1.23 -9.64 19.73
CA LEU A 392 -0.29 -10.76 19.63
C LEU A 392 -0.69 -11.89 20.57
N ASP A 393 -1.04 -11.60 21.83
CA ASP A 393 -1.27 -12.63 22.83
C ASP A 393 -2.74 -13.08 22.90
N CYS A 394 -3.69 -12.24 22.47
CA CYS A 394 -5.13 -12.53 22.39
C CYS A 394 -5.72 -13.27 23.61
N PRO A 395 -5.61 -12.74 24.84
CA PRO A 395 -6.00 -13.46 26.05
C PRO A 395 -7.48 -13.93 26.08
N LEU A 396 -8.42 -13.21 25.46
CA LEU A 396 -9.82 -13.61 25.34
C LEU A 396 -9.98 -14.85 24.44
N TRP A 397 -9.22 -14.92 23.36
CA TRP A 397 -9.23 -16.08 22.47
C TRP A 397 -8.50 -17.28 23.09
N VAL A 398 -7.42 -17.03 23.85
CA VAL A 398 -6.73 -18.05 24.64
C VAL A 398 -7.64 -18.62 25.73
N ALA A 399 -8.48 -17.79 26.36
CA ALA A 399 -9.46 -18.25 27.35
C ALA A 399 -10.52 -19.20 26.76
N GLU A 400 -10.74 -19.19 25.44
CA GLU A 400 -11.57 -20.17 24.72
C GLU A 400 -10.83 -21.49 24.43
N GLY A 401 -9.56 -21.62 24.82
CA GLY A 401 -8.74 -22.82 24.62
C GLY A 401 -7.83 -22.80 23.39
N ASN A 402 -7.66 -21.65 22.73
CA ASN A 402 -6.76 -21.49 21.59
C ASN A 402 -5.34 -21.12 22.04
N ALA A 403 -4.36 -21.26 21.13
CA ALA A 403 -3.03 -20.72 21.37
C ALA A 403 -3.03 -19.19 21.24
N PRO A 404 -2.04 -18.48 21.81
CA PRO A 404 -1.85 -17.05 21.55
C PRO A 404 -1.77 -16.75 20.06
N CYS A 405 -2.34 -15.64 19.60
CA CYS A 405 -2.44 -15.30 18.17
C CYS A 405 -1.10 -15.31 17.42
N TYR A 406 -0.02 -14.83 18.05
CA TYR A 406 1.31 -14.83 17.44
C TYR A 406 1.86 -16.24 17.15
N GLN A 407 1.29 -17.30 17.74
CA GLN A 407 1.70 -18.68 17.51
C GLN A 407 1.00 -19.33 16.30
N HIS A 408 0.08 -18.63 15.64
CA HIS A 408 -0.64 -19.09 14.44
C HIS A 408 0.04 -18.60 13.15
N SER A 409 1.18 -19.20 12.83
CA SER A 409 1.91 -18.99 11.56
C SER A 409 2.26 -17.53 11.21
N ILE A 410 2.21 -16.62 12.19
CA ILE A 410 2.61 -15.22 12.05
C ILE A 410 4.13 -15.15 11.92
N ASP A 411 4.63 -14.45 10.92
CA ASP A 411 6.06 -14.31 10.64
C ASP A 411 6.61 -12.94 11.06
N ALA A 412 5.76 -11.90 11.01
CA ALA A 412 6.18 -10.52 11.24
C ALA A 412 5.22 -9.73 12.12
N PHE A 413 5.81 -8.89 12.97
CA PHE A 413 5.14 -7.85 13.74
C PHE A 413 5.47 -6.49 13.12
N ALA A 414 4.46 -5.68 12.87
CA ALA A 414 4.60 -4.43 12.15
C ALA A 414 4.19 -3.22 12.99
N ILE A 415 4.92 -2.11 12.78
CA ILE A 415 4.63 -0.79 13.34
C ILE A 415 4.67 0.26 12.22
N ALA A 416 4.20 1.47 12.48
CA ALA A 416 4.51 2.62 11.64
C ALA A 416 5.92 3.16 11.94
N GLY A 417 6.52 3.85 10.99
CA GLY A 417 7.87 4.44 11.06
C GLY A 417 7.86 5.94 10.79
N TYR A 418 6.90 6.67 11.36
CA TYR A 418 6.73 8.11 11.14
C TYR A 418 7.59 8.98 12.05
N PHE A 419 7.97 10.16 11.54
CA PHE A 419 8.48 11.27 12.32
C PHE A 419 7.73 12.57 11.97
N ASN A 420 7.48 13.42 12.96
CA ASN A 420 6.90 14.75 12.74
C ASN A 420 7.60 15.86 13.53
N GLY A 421 8.41 15.55 14.54
CA GLY A 421 9.10 16.58 15.30
C GLY A 421 8.22 17.31 16.34
N SER A 422 7.05 16.78 16.69
CA SER A 422 5.95 17.51 17.35
C SER A 422 5.50 18.77 16.58
N LEU A 423 5.78 18.83 15.27
CA LEU A 423 5.40 19.96 14.42
C LEU A 423 3.91 19.96 14.06
N ASN A 424 3.22 18.83 14.23
CA ASN A 424 1.78 18.74 13.97
C ASN A 424 0.92 19.15 15.18
N ALA A 425 1.51 19.20 16.38
CA ALA A 425 0.79 19.45 17.62
C ALA A 425 0.14 20.84 17.61
N GLU A 426 -1.14 20.90 17.96
CA GLU A 426 -1.94 22.15 17.93
C GLU A 426 -1.35 23.22 18.85
N GLU A 427 -0.87 22.83 20.03
CA GLU A 427 -0.25 23.71 21.00
C GLU A 427 1.04 24.38 20.50
N ASN A 428 1.71 23.78 19.51
CA ASN A 428 2.98 24.26 18.98
C ASN A 428 2.81 25.22 17.80
N GLU A 429 1.61 25.33 17.24
CA GLU A 429 1.29 26.07 16.03
C GLU A 429 1.81 27.52 16.07
N SER A 430 1.44 28.28 17.11
CA SER A 430 1.85 29.69 17.26
C SER A 430 3.37 29.87 17.37
N THR A 431 4.06 28.92 18.00
CA THR A 431 5.51 28.93 18.11
C THR A 431 6.17 28.66 16.76
N ILE A 432 5.65 27.70 15.99
CA ILE A 432 6.16 27.37 14.65
C ILE A 432 5.90 28.53 13.68
N GLU A 433 4.73 29.17 13.73
CA GLU A 433 4.45 30.37 12.93
C GLU A 433 5.44 31.50 13.23
N SER A 434 5.86 31.65 14.49
CA SER A 434 6.87 32.65 14.86
C SER A 434 8.22 32.39 14.18
N TRP A 435 8.57 31.13 13.89
CA TRP A 435 9.81 30.76 13.20
C TRP A 435 9.83 31.23 11.75
N LEU A 436 8.66 31.42 11.12
CA LEU A 436 8.58 31.91 9.74
C LEU A 436 9.12 33.34 9.58
N ASN A 437 9.28 34.08 10.69
CA ASN A 437 9.89 35.41 10.71
C ASN A 437 11.43 35.38 10.75
N GLU A 438 12.05 34.21 10.90
CA GLU A 438 13.51 34.08 10.88
C GLU A 438 14.07 34.33 9.47
N PRO A 439 15.34 34.75 9.33
CA PRO A 439 15.93 35.05 8.02
C PRO A 439 15.93 33.89 7.02
N ASP A 440 15.87 32.63 7.50
CA ASP A 440 15.79 31.43 6.67
C ASP A 440 14.36 30.84 6.59
N GLY A 441 13.34 31.62 6.99
CA GLY A 441 11.94 31.19 7.01
C GLY A 441 11.65 30.10 8.04
N GLY A 442 12.52 29.90 9.05
CA GLY A 442 12.32 28.92 10.12
C GLY A 442 12.82 27.51 9.79
N VAL A 443 13.39 27.31 8.60
CA VAL A 443 13.85 26.01 8.10
C VAL A 443 14.88 25.37 9.05
N SER A 444 15.86 26.13 9.53
CA SER A 444 16.89 25.56 10.43
C SER A 444 16.34 25.16 11.79
N LYS A 445 15.34 25.89 12.32
CA LYS A 445 14.65 25.51 13.57
C LYS A 445 13.84 24.22 13.36
N ALA A 446 13.05 24.12 12.29
CA ALA A 446 12.27 22.93 11.99
C ALA A 446 13.15 21.67 11.84
N PHE A 447 14.24 21.74 11.06
CA PHE A 447 15.15 20.59 10.93
C PHE A 447 15.92 20.26 12.22
N LYS A 448 16.22 21.25 13.07
CA LYS A 448 16.79 20.99 14.40
C LYS A 448 15.78 20.25 15.28
N GLN A 449 14.53 20.70 15.29
CA GLN A 449 13.46 20.05 16.05
C GLN A 449 13.24 18.60 15.58
N ILE A 450 13.07 18.36 14.27
CA ILE A 450 12.89 17.00 13.72
C ILE A 450 14.06 16.08 14.11
N LYS A 451 15.30 16.59 14.05
CA LYS A 451 16.49 15.77 14.28
C LYS A 451 16.71 15.45 15.76
N SER A 452 16.60 16.45 16.63
CA SER A 452 17.09 16.37 18.03
C SER A 452 16.13 16.92 19.07
N GLY A 453 14.96 17.44 18.68
CA GLY A 453 13.99 18.04 19.60
C GLY A 453 14.50 19.30 20.31
N GLY A 454 13.85 19.62 21.44
CA GLY A 454 14.27 20.64 22.40
C GLY A 454 13.95 22.10 22.03
N LEU A 455 13.19 22.34 20.95
CA LEU A 455 12.66 23.67 20.62
C LEU A 455 11.16 23.81 20.89
N LEU A 456 10.44 22.69 20.95
CA LEU A 456 9.01 22.61 21.26
C LEU A 456 8.80 21.73 22.50
N PRO A 457 7.69 21.91 23.22
CA PRO A 457 7.18 20.93 24.19
C PRO A 457 6.97 19.54 23.60
N LYS A 458 7.17 18.50 24.43
CA LYS A 458 6.93 17.09 24.07
C LYS A 458 5.43 16.84 23.86
N GLU A 459 5.08 16.21 22.75
CA GLU A 459 3.80 15.52 22.57
C GLU A 459 4.00 14.02 22.81
N GLU A 460 3.02 13.37 23.47
CA GLU A 460 2.79 11.90 23.57
C GLU A 460 4.01 11.00 23.19
N ASP A 461 5.08 11.14 23.96
CA ASP A 461 6.29 10.30 24.01
C ASP A 461 7.29 10.32 22.83
N TYR A 462 7.19 11.18 21.80
CA TYR A 462 8.30 11.37 20.84
C TYR A 462 8.34 12.73 20.12
N GLU A 463 9.51 13.37 20.12
CA GLU A 463 9.72 14.72 19.55
C GLU A 463 10.66 14.73 18.35
N SER A 464 11.37 13.63 18.08
CA SER A 464 12.51 13.67 17.16
C SER A 464 12.94 12.28 16.70
N LEU A 465 13.80 12.23 15.68
CA LEU A 465 14.47 10.99 15.28
C LEU A 465 15.24 10.34 16.45
N SER A 466 15.73 11.12 17.41
CA SER A 466 16.44 10.58 18.58
C SER A 466 15.53 9.77 19.51
N ASP A 467 14.23 10.10 19.58
CA ASP A 467 13.26 9.34 20.38
C ASP A 467 12.80 8.07 19.63
N ILE A 468 12.72 8.13 18.30
CA ILE A 468 12.33 7.00 17.44
C ILE A 468 13.26 5.80 17.61
N ASP A 469 14.57 6.01 17.77
CA ASP A 469 15.53 4.93 18.01
C ASP A 469 15.17 4.08 19.25
N GLN A 470 14.72 4.72 20.32
CA GLN A 470 14.31 4.04 21.55
C GLN A 470 13.01 3.25 21.35
N ILE A 471 12.08 3.80 20.58
CA ILE A 471 10.81 3.16 20.24
C ILE A 471 11.03 1.94 19.34
N PHE A 472 11.93 2.04 18.36
CA PHE A 472 12.33 0.88 17.53
C PHE A 472 12.94 -0.23 18.39
N ASN A 473 13.83 0.10 19.34
CA ASN A 473 14.40 -0.88 20.26
C ASN A 473 13.34 -1.52 21.17
N TYR A 474 12.31 -0.78 21.61
CA TYR A 474 11.19 -1.36 22.35
C TYR A 474 10.47 -2.43 21.52
N HIS A 475 10.07 -2.09 20.30
CA HIS A 475 9.35 -3.01 19.41
C HIS A 475 10.20 -4.17 18.93
N HIS A 476 11.52 -3.98 18.80
CA HIS A 476 12.45 -5.06 18.52
C HIS A 476 12.42 -6.12 19.63
N LYS A 477 12.43 -5.70 20.90
CA LYS A 477 12.31 -6.63 22.04
C LYS A 477 10.95 -7.34 22.09
N VAL A 478 9.87 -6.66 21.71
CA VAL A 478 8.54 -7.27 21.58
C VAL A 478 8.57 -8.39 20.54
N ALA A 479 9.14 -8.11 19.36
CA ALA A 479 9.25 -9.05 18.25
C ALA A 479 10.14 -10.24 18.61
N ASP A 480 11.34 -9.99 19.15
CA ASP A 480 12.31 -11.01 19.56
C ASP A 480 11.74 -11.98 20.60
N LYS A 481 11.01 -11.45 21.61
CA LYS A 481 10.35 -12.27 22.64
C LYS A 481 9.40 -13.31 22.02
N ARG A 482 8.81 -12.99 20.86
CA ARG A 482 7.84 -13.83 20.13
C ARG A 482 8.44 -14.47 18.89
N LYS A 483 9.75 -14.29 18.63
CA LYS A 483 10.46 -14.77 17.43
C LYS A 483 9.85 -14.30 16.11
N LEU A 484 9.30 -13.07 16.11
CA LEU A 484 8.75 -12.43 14.93
C LEU A 484 9.78 -11.49 14.32
N GLN A 485 9.72 -11.30 13.00
CA GLN A 485 10.45 -10.23 12.35
C GLN A 485 9.77 -8.88 12.65
N LEU A 486 10.52 -7.88 13.08
CA LEU A 486 10.00 -6.52 13.16
C LEU A 486 10.05 -5.85 11.78
N VAL A 487 8.92 -5.33 11.29
CA VAL A 487 8.82 -4.60 10.01
C VAL A 487 8.10 -3.26 10.19
N VAL A 488 8.22 -2.36 9.22
CA VAL A 488 7.44 -1.13 9.14
C VAL A 488 6.41 -1.25 8.01
N TYR A 489 5.12 -1.11 8.32
CA TYR A 489 4.04 -1.17 7.32
C TYR A 489 3.87 0.14 6.54
N GLU A 490 4.26 1.26 7.16
CA GLU A 490 4.40 2.57 6.52
C GLU A 490 5.26 3.51 7.36
N GLY A 491 5.98 4.43 6.71
CA GLY A 491 6.83 5.37 7.43
C GLY A 491 7.43 6.46 6.56
N GLY A 492 8.20 7.32 7.22
CA GLY A 492 8.73 8.56 6.65
C GLY A 492 8.26 9.78 7.43
N GLN A 493 8.17 10.91 6.74
CA GLN A 493 7.68 12.14 7.34
C GLN A 493 6.16 12.07 7.55
N HIS A 494 5.68 12.70 8.62
CA HIS A 494 4.28 13.02 8.86
C HIS A 494 4.18 14.51 9.21
N LEU A 495 4.46 15.40 8.26
CA LEU A 495 4.31 16.86 8.43
C LEU A 495 3.00 17.31 7.79
N VAL A 496 1.97 17.53 8.61
CA VAL A 496 0.60 17.84 8.15
C VAL A 496 -0.01 18.91 9.03
N LYS A 497 -0.61 19.93 8.39
CA LYS A 497 -1.38 20.97 9.10
C LYS A 497 -2.55 21.47 8.25
N SER A 498 -3.60 20.67 8.16
CA SER A 498 -4.68 20.84 7.18
C SER A 498 -5.58 22.08 7.37
N ASP A 499 -5.56 22.64 8.58
CA ASP A 499 -6.36 23.78 9.04
C ASP A 499 -5.58 25.11 8.99
N ASN A 500 -4.26 25.08 8.78
CA ASN A 500 -3.41 26.27 8.64
C ASN A 500 -2.66 26.28 7.31
N GLN A 501 -3.05 27.20 6.42
CA GLN A 501 -2.46 27.31 5.08
C GLN A 501 -0.96 27.68 5.11
N LYS A 502 -0.55 28.59 6.01
CA LYS A 502 0.86 29.03 6.08
C LYS A 502 1.77 27.87 6.48
N LEU A 503 1.35 27.09 7.49
CA LEU A 503 2.11 25.93 7.92
C LEU A 503 2.05 24.78 6.92
N THR A 504 0.92 24.60 6.23
CA THR A 504 0.84 23.68 5.07
C THR A 504 1.91 24.02 4.04
N GLU A 505 1.99 25.28 3.60
CA GLU A 505 2.98 25.74 2.60
C GLU A 505 4.41 25.55 3.13
N PHE A 506 4.67 25.89 4.39
CA PHE A 506 5.97 25.69 5.02
C PHE A 506 6.37 24.20 5.06
N PHE A 507 5.47 23.28 5.41
CA PHE A 507 5.75 21.84 5.47
C PHE A 507 5.98 21.22 4.10
N ILE A 508 5.30 21.72 3.06
CA ILE A 508 5.59 21.34 1.67
C ILE A 508 7.02 21.75 1.31
N GLU A 509 7.44 22.96 1.65
CA GLU A 509 8.80 23.43 1.36
C GLU A 509 9.86 22.69 2.18
N LEU A 510 9.58 22.31 3.44
CA LEU A 510 10.48 21.44 4.21
C LEU A 510 10.72 20.09 3.53
N ASN A 511 9.68 19.50 2.93
CA ASN A 511 9.78 18.24 2.20
C ASN A 511 10.63 18.36 0.93
N ARG A 512 10.61 19.51 0.26
CA ARG A 512 11.43 19.82 -0.93
C ARG A 512 12.86 20.23 -0.58
N HIS A 513 13.10 20.65 0.66
CA HIS A 513 14.39 21.17 1.08
C HIS A 513 15.48 20.08 1.10
N PRO A 514 16.71 20.33 0.60
CA PRO A 514 17.78 19.33 0.54
C PRO A 514 18.16 18.66 1.88
N LYS A 515 17.93 19.33 3.02
CA LYS A 515 18.16 18.73 4.35
C LYS A 515 17.26 17.52 4.62
N MET A 516 16.12 17.38 3.94
CA MET A 516 15.20 16.24 4.09
C MET A 516 15.88 14.91 3.70
N TYR A 517 16.79 14.92 2.72
CA TYR A 517 17.61 13.75 2.38
C TYR A 517 18.33 13.18 3.61
N LYS A 518 18.93 14.07 4.42
CA LYS A 518 19.69 13.66 5.63
C LYS A 518 18.77 13.11 6.71
N ILE A 519 17.56 13.64 6.84
CA ILE A 519 16.55 13.15 7.80
C ILE A 519 16.13 11.72 7.43
N TYR A 520 15.78 11.47 6.17
CA TYR A 520 15.43 10.12 5.71
C TYR A 520 16.60 9.15 5.83
N THR A 521 17.80 9.58 5.46
CA THR A 521 19.02 8.77 5.62
C THR A 521 19.26 8.38 7.08
N GLN A 522 19.03 9.30 8.02
CA GLN A 522 19.18 9.01 9.45
C GLN A 522 18.13 8.00 9.93
N LEU A 523 16.85 8.23 9.63
CA LEU A 523 15.74 7.32 9.97
C LEU A 523 16.01 5.87 9.52
N LEU A 524 16.39 5.69 8.26
CA LEU A 524 16.62 4.37 7.69
C LEU A 524 17.86 3.68 8.29
N ASN A 525 18.89 4.45 8.64
CA ASN A 525 20.07 3.91 9.31
C ASN A 525 19.78 3.55 10.78
N GLU A 526 18.96 4.33 11.50
CA GLU A 526 18.50 3.98 12.85
C GLU A 526 17.69 2.69 12.82
N TRP A 527 16.73 2.58 11.88
CA TRP A 527 15.98 1.33 11.67
C TRP A 527 16.89 0.13 11.41
N LYS A 528 17.90 0.30 10.54
CA LYS A 528 18.92 -0.72 10.27
C LYS A 528 19.71 -1.11 11.51
N ASN A 529 20.16 -0.13 12.29
CA ASN A 529 20.99 -0.35 13.47
C ASN A 529 20.22 -1.08 14.58
N GLN A 530 18.90 -0.91 14.64
CA GLN A 530 18.02 -1.64 15.56
C GLN A 530 17.64 -3.05 15.07
N GLY A 531 18.24 -3.54 13.99
CA GLY A 531 17.96 -4.87 13.46
C GLY A 531 16.59 -4.97 12.77
N GLY A 532 16.04 -3.84 12.32
CA GLY A 532 14.77 -3.79 11.63
C GLY A 532 14.74 -4.60 10.32
N GLY A 533 13.58 -5.15 10.00
CA GLY A 533 13.31 -5.89 8.78
C GLY A 533 12.96 -5.00 7.60
N LEU A 534 11.92 -5.37 6.84
CA LEU A 534 11.39 -4.54 5.76
C LEU A 534 10.90 -3.19 6.30
N PHE A 535 11.29 -2.10 5.63
CA PHE A 535 10.74 -0.76 5.86
C PHE A 535 9.91 -0.32 4.65
N MET A 536 8.63 -0.04 4.85
CA MET A 536 7.77 0.50 3.80
C MET A 536 7.70 2.02 3.89
N HIS A 537 8.19 2.71 2.86
CA HIS A 537 7.89 4.13 2.68
C HIS A 537 6.40 4.34 2.42
N PHE A 538 5.79 5.39 2.97
CA PHE A 538 4.33 5.54 2.94
C PHE A 538 3.74 5.71 1.54
N SER A 539 4.41 6.36 0.58
CA SER A 539 3.86 6.46 -0.79
C SER A 539 4.96 6.73 -1.81
N ASP A 540 4.91 6.07 -2.95
CA ASP A 540 5.89 6.23 -4.03
C ASP A 540 5.75 7.59 -4.74
N ILE A 541 4.57 7.90 -5.28
CA ILE A 541 4.31 9.05 -6.13
C ILE A 541 2.96 9.68 -5.75
N LYS A 542 3.01 10.85 -5.11
CA LYS A 542 1.81 11.58 -4.68
C LYS A 542 2.07 13.07 -4.56
N LYS A 543 1.24 13.87 -5.22
CA LYS A 543 1.28 15.33 -5.14
C LYS A 543 1.02 15.81 -3.69
N PRO A 544 1.77 16.79 -3.18
CA PRO A 544 1.51 17.36 -1.87
C PRO A 544 0.16 18.09 -1.83
N SER A 545 -0.49 18.08 -0.67
CA SER A 545 -1.71 18.83 -0.38
C SER A 545 -1.76 19.26 1.08
N LYS A 546 -2.85 19.93 1.49
CA LYS A 546 -3.12 20.21 2.92
C LYS A 546 -3.17 18.96 3.80
N TRP A 547 -3.40 17.79 3.20
CA TRP A 547 -3.43 16.50 3.88
C TRP A 547 -2.05 15.84 3.96
N GLY A 548 -0.99 16.50 3.51
CA GLY A 548 0.39 16.04 3.64
C GLY A 548 1.18 15.96 2.33
N SER A 549 2.49 15.79 2.50
CA SER A 549 3.49 15.66 1.43
C SER A 549 4.08 14.25 1.42
N TRP A 550 3.22 13.27 1.14
CA TRP A 550 3.49 11.85 1.36
C TRP A 550 4.44 11.21 0.34
N GLY A 551 4.23 11.45 -0.96
CA GLY A 551 4.93 10.75 -2.04
C GLY A 551 6.44 10.98 -2.03
N ALA A 552 7.24 9.94 -2.28
CA ALA A 552 8.68 10.10 -2.49
C ALA A 552 8.94 11.02 -3.69
N LEU A 553 8.10 10.93 -4.72
CA LEU A 553 7.98 11.90 -5.81
C LEU A 553 6.58 12.53 -5.79
N GLU A 554 6.44 13.72 -6.36
CA GLU A 554 5.16 14.43 -6.49
C GLU A 554 4.41 14.04 -7.78
N HIS A 555 5.13 13.51 -8.77
CA HIS A 555 4.57 12.98 -10.02
C HIS A 555 5.53 12.03 -10.75
N VAL A 556 5.01 11.15 -11.60
CA VAL A 556 5.80 10.09 -12.27
C VAL A 556 6.97 10.61 -13.11
N TYR A 557 6.81 11.77 -13.76
CA TYR A 557 7.88 12.38 -14.57
C TYR A 557 8.91 13.17 -13.75
N GLN A 558 8.79 13.21 -12.41
CA GLN A 558 9.76 13.91 -11.56
C GLN A 558 11.06 13.11 -11.53
N LYS A 559 12.18 13.75 -11.86
CA LYS A 559 13.48 13.05 -11.94
C LYS A 559 13.98 12.59 -10.58
N SER A 560 13.94 13.47 -9.59
CA SER A 560 14.45 13.25 -8.25
C SER A 560 13.72 14.11 -7.21
N SER A 561 13.90 13.75 -5.95
CA SER A 561 13.54 14.56 -4.77
C SER A 561 14.47 14.17 -3.61
N PRO A 562 14.64 15.01 -2.59
CA PRO A 562 15.46 14.65 -1.42
C PRO A 562 15.01 13.33 -0.76
N LYS A 563 13.70 13.05 -0.74
CA LYS A 563 13.15 11.81 -0.18
C LYS A 563 13.48 10.61 -1.08
N TYR A 564 13.17 10.72 -2.36
CA TYR A 564 13.40 9.64 -3.33
C TYR A 564 14.88 9.28 -3.41
N ASP A 565 15.76 10.28 -3.46
CA ASP A 565 17.20 10.06 -3.56
C ASP A 565 17.73 9.33 -2.31
N ALA A 566 17.27 9.71 -1.11
CA ALA A 566 17.65 9.01 0.13
C ALA A 566 17.16 7.55 0.17
N LEU A 567 15.95 7.27 -0.34
CA LEU A 567 15.39 5.92 -0.42
C LEU A 567 16.20 5.05 -1.41
N ILE A 568 16.50 5.58 -2.59
CA ILE A 568 17.26 4.85 -3.63
C ILE A 568 18.72 4.63 -3.21
N ASP A 569 19.36 5.64 -2.63
CA ASP A 569 20.73 5.52 -2.13
C ASP A 569 20.81 4.51 -0.99
N PHE A 570 19.80 4.45 -0.11
CA PHE A 570 19.71 3.41 0.90
C PHE A 570 19.58 2.03 0.26
N ILE A 571 18.74 1.84 -0.77
CA ILE A 571 18.64 0.56 -1.49
C ILE A 571 19.99 0.17 -2.10
N ASP A 572 20.64 1.08 -2.82
CA ASP A 572 21.89 0.78 -3.53
C ASP A 572 23.05 0.45 -2.57
N GLN A 573 23.06 1.03 -1.37
CA GLN A 573 24.07 0.75 -0.33
C GLN A 573 23.83 -0.55 0.44
N ASN A 574 22.66 -1.19 0.26
CA ASN A 574 22.18 -2.30 1.09
C ASN A 574 21.63 -3.49 0.27
N SER A 575 21.78 -3.48 -1.06
CA SER A 575 21.26 -4.50 -1.99
C SER A 575 22.20 -5.68 -2.22
#